data_AF-M1WGS5-F1
#
_entry.id   AF-M1WGS5-F1
#
_cell.length_a   1.000
_cell.length_b   1.000
_cell.length_c   1.000
_cell.angle_alpha   90.00
_cell.angle_beta   90.00
_cell.angle_gamma   90.00
#
_symmetry.space_group_name_H-M   'P 1'
#
loop_
_entity.id
_entity.type
_entity.pdbx_description
1 polymer ?
#
loop_
_entity_poly.entity_id
_entity_poly.type
_entity_poly.pdbx_seq_one_letter_code
_entity_poly.pdbx_strand_id
1 'polypeptide(L)'
;MPKANDSSYGADSRKRRRESVSNGEEGSDSAREEGHRVPSTAKRPALELNHAKSIITARMPTKLLTSNWSLGTNRLLNRRHVQQLKKAFVQFSGPKRDPEEHHLKVLCKGAEVHRMRKQLGSQDGTKQAGGMPDFTKWADVNGPEQLELLAGQHRISALEEWVKEADLGEGELWWPCKFYDKDGISVEQNMKLRLNQRDVAQPDSHGDIWLHVVTAAAQKPEKFQGNACDITAEIEDTLELSCKSGIPVARLVTLWRNKIWKESVTQWCKTAVGRATFKIRLWSMMITCRTDDFWFSIFGQVLDTLAHLPGDAASYVQEEDWKQMSKCFGHGRSETQIRELFYPGRGSREVDQSCRRRANLLIMLDKEAYWQVYEHVVQREQTSFPHLHRILSLTDQDIKILRGVMNHVVDWLSDNRSKQCNKGDNNKPGLRVDMVAALQPVDEKKLQEAKGRVTTSFGELEGQSIAEAASIVIQQEVLEFNQTTRGCMETDSEKQNGPVFWTSSDGTWDRSSGRNGHD
;
A
#
# COMPACT_ATOMS: atom_id res chain seq x y z
N MET A 1 54.56 69.93 -28.63
CA MET A 1 55.72 69.82 -27.72
C MET A 1 55.46 68.64 -26.78
N PRO A 2 56.45 67.78 -26.48
CA PRO A 2 56.57 66.47 -27.15
C PRO A 2 56.54 65.23 -26.22
N LYS A 3 56.48 64.04 -26.85
CA LYS A 3 57.17 62.74 -26.58
C LYS A 3 57.07 62.12 -25.16
N ALA A 4 56.46 60.93 -25.03
CA ALA A 4 57.03 59.58 -25.20
C ALA A 4 57.81 59.05 -23.98
N ASN A 5 57.37 57.93 -23.40
CA ASN A 5 58.16 56.67 -23.39
C ASN A 5 57.44 55.49 -22.70
N ASP A 6 57.75 54.31 -23.25
CA ASP A 6 57.33 52.94 -22.97
C ASP A 6 57.79 52.32 -21.64
N SER A 7 57.04 51.32 -21.15
CA SER A 7 57.47 49.90 -20.93
C SER A 7 56.41 49.17 -20.05
N SER A 8 55.67 48.16 -20.56
CA SER A 8 55.95 46.69 -20.58
C SER A 8 55.98 46.05 -19.17
N TYR A 9 55.34 44.95 -18.76
CA TYR A 9 54.47 43.84 -19.22
C TYR A 9 53.61 43.49 -17.97
N GLY A 10 52.36 42.98 -17.95
CA GLY A 10 51.72 41.87 -18.65
C GLY A 10 51.19 40.86 -17.60
N ALA A 11 49.86 40.66 -17.49
CA ALA A 11 49.21 39.44 -16.99
C ALA A 11 47.68 39.48 -17.23
N ASP A 12 47.20 38.41 -17.85
CA ASP A 12 45.92 38.25 -18.53
C ASP A 12 44.69 38.07 -17.62
N SER A 13 43.58 38.63 -18.10
CA SER A 13 42.22 38.40 -17.63
C SER A 13 41.50 37.52 -18.65
N ARG A 14 40.59 36.60 -18.24
CA ARG A 14 39.46 36.22 -19.13
C ARG A 14 38.30 35.49 -18.42
N LYS A 15 37.19 36.23 -18.36
CA LYS A 15 35.80 35.78 -18.24
C LYS A 15 35.44 34.74 -19.32
N ARG A 16 34.64 33.72 -18.98
CA ARG A 16 33.92 32.89 -19.95
C ARG A 16 32.42 33.21 -19.93
N ARG A 17 31.91 33.55 -21.12
CA ARG A 17 30.51 33.73 -21.51
C ARG A 17 29.96 32.37 -21.97
N ARG A 18 28.72 32.05 -21.60
CA ARG A 18 27.95 30.88 -22.06
C ARG A 18 26.99 31.32 -23.17
N GLU A 19 26.94 30.53 -24.23
CA GLU A 19 25.85 30.46 -25.21
C GLU A 19 25.55 28.97 -25.50
N SER A 20 24.37 28.74 -26.04
CA SER A 20 23.48 27.58 -25.85
C SER A 20 23.03 26.98 -27.18
N VAL A 21 22.86 25.65 -27.28
CA VAL A 21 22.07 24.88 -28.29
C VAL A 21 21.85 23.47 -27.68
N SER A 22 20.65 22.91 -27.40
CA SER A 22 19.49 22.43 -28.19
C SER A 22 19.58 21.00 -28.78
N ASN A 23 18.64 20.14 -28.31
CA ASN A 23 17.87 19.05 -28.95
C ASN A 23 18.43 17.64 -29.27
N GLY A 24 17.52 16.65 -29.06
CA GLY A 24 17.38 15.35 -29.78
C GLY A 24 18.03 14.14 -29.09
N GLU A 25 17.31 13.24 -28.41
CA GLU A 25 16.50 12.09 -28.91
C GLU A 25 17.29 10.77 -29.14
N GLU A 26 16.64 9.71 -28.66
CA GLU A 26 16.79 8.24 -28.70
C GLU A 26 17.79 7.55 -29.67
N GLY A 27 18.31 6.38 -29.24
CA GLY A 27 18.72 5.34 -30.19
C GLY A 27 19.86 4.42 -29.73
N SER A 28 19.63 3.11 -29.84
CA SER A 28 20.44 1.97 -29.38
C SER A 28 21.78 1.70 -30.07
N ASP A 29 22.60 0.95 -29.33
CA ASP A 29 23.50 -0.16 -29.72
C ASP A 29 24.83 0.04 -30.46
N SER A 30 25.85 -0.52 -29.77
CA SER A 30 27.04 -1.20 -30.27
C SER A 30 28.18 -0.38 -30.89
N ALA A 31 29.29 -0.26 -30.15
CA ALA A 31 30.57 -0.90 -30.51
C ALA A 31 31.65 -0.58 -29.47
N ARG A 32 32.39 -1.65 -29.16
CA ARG A 32 33.63 -1.79 -28.37
C ARG A 32 34.60 -0.60 -28.46
N GLU A 33 35.09 -0.16 -27.30
CA GLU A 33 36.53 0.04 -27.07
C GLU A 33 36.93 -0.54 -25.71
N GLU A 34 37.78 -1.56 -25.77
CA GLU A 34 38.49 -2.14 -24.63
C GLU A 34 39.59 -1.19 -24.17
N GLY A 35 39.62 -0.86 -22.88
CA GLY A 35 40.68 -0.06 -22.28
C GLY A 35 40.78 -0.26 -20.77
N HIS A 36 41.59 -1.23 -20.38
CA HIS A 36 42.21 -1.43 -19.06
C HIS A 36 41.33 -1.69 -17.83
N ARG A 37 41.06 -3.00 -17.61
CA ARG A 37 40.82 -3.58 -16.29
C ARG A 37 42.08 -3.51 -15.42
N VAL A 38 42.01 -2.76 -14.33
CA VAL A 38 42.88 -3.00 -13.16
C VAL A 38 42.22 -4.08 -12.30
N PRO A 39 42.91 -5.18 -11.96
CA PRO A 39 42.36 -6.26 -11.14
C PRO A 39 42.35 -5.83 -9.67
N SER A 40 41.21 -5.37 -9.16
CA SER A 40 41.03 -5.23 -7.72
C SER A 40 40.78 -6.62 -7.13
N THR A 41 41.86 -7.28 -6.73
CA THR A 41 41.86 -8.41 -5.80
C THR A 41 41.53 -7.91 -4.39
N ALA A 42 40.28 -7.51 -4.19
CA ALA A 42 39.65 -7.52 -2.88
C ALA A 42 38.56 -8.58 -2.96
N LYS A 43 38.88 -9.78 -2.46
CA LYS A 43 37.85 -10.75 -2.08
C LYS A 43 36.88 -10.00 -1.17
N ARG A 44 35.71 -9.62 -1.71
CA ARG A 44 34.57 -9.22 -0.87
C ARG A 44 34.39 -10.37 0.13
N PRO A 45 34.39 -10.10 1.45
CA PRO A 45 34.00 -11.11 2.40
C PRO A 45 32.64 -11.62 1.93
N ALA A 46 32.51 -12.94 1.80
CA ALA A 46 31.20 -13.54 1.66
C ALA A 46 30.35 -12.97 2.80
N LEU A 47 29.24 -12.30 2.46
CA LEU A 47 28.22 -11.94 3.45
C LEU A 47 27.78 -13.25 4.10
N GLU A 48 28.35 -13.60 5.24
CA GLU A 48 27.78 -14.60 6.11
C GLU A 48 26.38 -14.08 6.47
N LEU A 49 25.38 -14.83 6.02
CA LEU A 49 23.96 -14.51 6.11
C LEU A 49 23.60 -14.30 7.59
N ASN A 50 23.34 -13.04 7.98
CA ASN A 50 22.89 -12.58 9.31
C ASN A 50 21.46 -13.07 9.67
N HIS A 51 21.08 -14.29 9.32
CA HIS A 51 19.76 -14.83 9.67
C HIS A 51 19.72 -15.30 11.12
N ALA A 52 18.61 -15.03 11.79
CA ALA A 52 18.34 -15.60 13.10
C ALA A 52 18.40 -17.13 13.01
N LYS A 53 19.17 -17.75 13.90
CA LYS A 53 19.23 -19.20 14.02
C LYS A 53 18.05 -19.68 14.86
N SER A 54 17.26 -20.62 14.32
CA SER A 54 16.19 -21.25 15.10
C SER A 54 16.79 -22.13 16.21
N ILE A 55 16.19 -22.10 17.40
CA ILE A 55 16.57 -22.94 18.54
C ILE A 55 16.30 -24.42 18.24
N ILE A 56 15.11 -24.71 17.71
CA ILE A 56 14.63 -26.06 17.40
C ILE A 56 13.49 -25.99 16.38
N THR A 57 13.24 -27.10 15.69
CA THR A 57 11.99 -27.34 14.94
C THR A 57 11.18 -28.40 15.67
N ALA A 58 9.91 -28.14 15.97
CA ALA A 58 9.05 -29.08 16.68
C ALA A 58 7.59 -29.00 16.18
N ARG A 59 6.84 -30.09 16.33
CA ARG A 59 5.39 -30.12 16.11
C ARG A 59 4.70 -29.33 17.22
N MET A 60 3.85 -28.38 16.83
CA MET A 60 3.11 -27.52 17.77
C MET A 60 1.61 -27.53 17.46
N PRO A 61 0.73 -27.66 18.48
CA PRO A 61 -0.70 -27.42 18.30
C PRO A 61 -0.98 -25.97 17.91
N THR A 62 -1.84 -25.74 16.91
CA THR A 62 -2.11 -24.37 16.41
C THR A 62 -2.86 -23.51 17.43
N LYS A 63 -3.65 -24.12 18.32
CA LYS A 63 -4.37 -23.41 19.40
C LYS A 63 -3.47 -22.72 20.43
N LEU A 64 -2.19 -23.11 20.47
CA LEU A 64 -1.17 -22.50 21.33
C LEU A 64 -0.39 -21.41 20.60
N LEU A 65 -0.80 -21.02 19.40
CA LEU A 65 -0.18 -19.96 18.62
C LEU A 65 -1.12 -18.77 18.53
N THR A 66 -0.57 -17.57 18.59
CA THR A 66 -1.31 -16.32 18.40
C THR A 66 -0.73 -15.51 17.25
N SER A 67 -1.60 -14.95 16.41
CA SER A 67 -1.22 -14.00 15.37
C SER A 67 -0.99 -12.59 15.90
N ASN A 68 -1.19 -12.35 17.21
CA ASN A 68 -0.97 -11.05 17.83
C ASN A 68 0.53 -10.82 18.02
N TRP A 69 1.01 -9.74 17.41
CA TRP A 69 2.43 -9.45 17.41
C TRP A 69 2.82 -8.52 18.55
N SER A 70 3.92 -8.84 19.24
CA SER A 70 4.52 -7.94 20.23
C SER A 70 5.24 -6.77 19.57
N LEU A 71 5.54 -6.89 18.27
CA LEU A 71 6.26 -5.89 17.49
C LEU A 71 5.52 -5.63 16.16
N GLY A 72 4.99 -4.41 16.03
CA GLY A 72 4.23 -3.98 14.86
C GLY A 72 2.83 -4.61 14.82
N THR A 73 2.29 -4.74 13.61
CA THR A 73 0.96 -5.35 13.40
C THR A 73 1.06 -6.42 12.33
N ASN A 74 0.47 -7.59 12.58
CA ASN A 74 0.44 -8.68 11.63
C ASN A 74 -0.37 -8.31 10.37
N ARG A 75 -0.16 -9.05 9.30
CA ARG A 75 -0.93 -8.93 8.06
C ARG A 75 -2.34 -9.39 8.31
N LEU A 76 -3.26 -8.76 7.60
CA LEU A 76 -4.66 -9.16 7.58
C LEU A 76 -4.83 -10.49 6.86
N LEU A 77 -5.83 -11.27 7.29
CA LEU A 77 -6.18 -12.52 6.67
C LEU A 77 -6.85 -12.27 5.30
N ASN A 78 -6.18 -12.72 4.24
CA ASN A 78 -6.73 -12.76 2.90
C ASN A 78 -7.55 -14.03 2.69
N ARG A 79 -8.87 -13.91 2.74
CA ARG A 79 -9.80 -15.05 2.59
C ARG A 79 -9.68 -15.75 1.24
N ARG A 80 -9.43 -15.02 0.14
CA ARG A 80 -9.24 -15.65 -1.18
C ARG A 80 -8.04 -16.58 -1.15
N HIS A 81 -6.96 -16.15 -0.50
CA HIS A 81 -5.78 -16.99 -0.33
C HIS A 81 -6.02 -18.17 0.62
N VAL A 82 -6.72 -17.98 1.73
CA VAL A 82 -7.13 -19.07 2.64
C VAL A 82 -7.94 -20.14 1.87
N GLN A 83 -8.91 -19.73 1.06
CA GLN A 83 -9.69 -20.67 0.24
C GLN A 83 -8.84 -21.38 -0.82
N GLN A 84 -7.85 -20.71 -1.42
CA GLN A 84 -6.90 -21.34 -2.33
C GLN A 84 -6.04 -22.40 -1.62
N LEU A 85 -5.54 -22.09 -0.42
CA LEU A 85 -4.79 -23.04 0.40
C LEU A 85 -5.65 -24.24 0.80
N LYS A 86 -6.89 -24.01 1.22
CA LYS A 86 -7.83 -25.08 1.55
C LYS A 86 -8.09 -25.99 0.35
N LYS A 87 -8.33 -25.43 -0.84
CA LYS A 87 -8.47 -26.20 -2.09
C LYS A 87 -7.23 -27.03 -2.38
N ALA A 88 -6.04 -26.47 -2.15
CA ALA A 88 -4.79 -27.22 -2.30
C ALA A 88 -4.69 -28.38 -1.29
N PHE A 89 -5.11 -28.19 -0.04
CA PHE A 89 -5.15 -29.29 0.95
C PHE A 89 -6.06 -30.43 0.50
N VAL A 90 -7.24 -30.11 -0.03
CA VAL A 90 -8.14 -31.14 -0.59
C VAL A 90 -7.50 -31.85 -1.78
N GLN A 91 -6.90 -31.10 -2.71
CA GLN A 91 -6.29 -31.65 -3.92
C GLN A 91 -5.11 -32.59 -3.63
N PHE A 92 -4.33 -32.30 -2.59
CA PHE A 92 -3.16 -33.08 -2.22
C PHE A 92 -3.40 -34.05 -1.05
N SER A 93 -4.67 -34.34 -0.73
CA SER A 93 -5.07 -35.24 0.37
C SER A 93 -4.49 -34.87 1.74
N GLY A 94 -4.33 -33.56 1.99
CA GLY A 94 -3.88 -33.00 3.26
C GLY A 94 -2.89 -31.83 3.10
N PRO A 95 -2.56 -31.15 4.20
CA PRO A 95 -1.55 -30.10 4.22
C PRO A 95 -0.14 -30.67 4.05
N LYS A 96 0.64 -30.11 3.12
CA LYS A 96 2.06 -30.46 2.95
C LYS A 96 2.91 -29.84 4.05
N ARG A 97 3.30 -30.63 5.05
CA ARG A 97 4.04 -30.17 6.24
C ARG A 97 5.56 -30.40 6.15
N ASP A 98 6.03 -31.27 5.27
CA ASP A 98 7.44 -31.71 5.20
C ASP A 98 8.44 -30.65 4.70
N PRO A 99 8.12 -29.81 3.69
CA PRO A 99 9.08 -28.82 3.22
C PRO A 99 9.38 -27.79 4.31
N GLU A 100 10.66 -27.50 4.55
CA GLU A 100 11.06 -26.51 5.55
C GLU A 100 10.50 -25.11 5.30
N GLU A 101 10.25 -24.78 4.04
CA GLU A 101 9.59 -23.54 3.58
C GLU A 101 8.17 -23.41 4.13
N HIS A 102 7.52 -24.55 4.40
CA HIS A 102 6.19 -24.63 4.96
C HIS A 102 6.19 -24.67 6.48
N HIS A 103 7.34 -24.66 7.16
CA HIS A 103 7.35 -24.55 8.61
C HIS A 103 6.86 -23.15 9.04
N LEU A 104 6.19 -23.08 10.18
CA LEU A 104 5.82 -21.80 10.80
C LEU A 104 7.01 -21.24 11.56
N LYS A 105 7.05 -19.92 11.71
CA LYS A 105 8.07 -19.24 12.52
C LYS A 105 7.42 -18.75 13.80
N VAL A 106 7.95 -19.14 14.95
CA VAL A 106 7.35 -18.86 16.27
C VAL A 106 8.39 -18.21 17.17
N LEU A 107 7.99 -17.18 17.90
CA LEU A 107 8.80 -16.48 18.88
C LEU A 107 8.42 -16.93 20.29
N CYS A 108 9.42 -17.24 21.12
CA CYS A 108 9.24 -17.75 22.48
C CYS A 108 10.47 -17.41 23.34
N LYS A 109 10.43 -17.66 24.65
CA LYS A 109 11.64 -17.55 25.48
C LYS A 109 12.47 -18.82 25.35
N GLY A 110 13.79 -18.70 25.17
CA GLY A 110 14.68 -19.87 25.09
C GLY A 110 14.57 -20.82 26.30
N ALA A 111 14.32 -20.26 27.49
CA ALA A 111 14.09 -21.03 28.71
C ALA A 111 12.86 -21.97 28.65
N GLU A 112 11.80 -21.58 27.94
CA GLU A 112 10.59 -22.39 27.77
C GLU A 112 10.86 -23.62 26.91
N VAL A 113 11.62 -23.44 25.83
CA VAL A 113 12.07 -24.54 24.96
C VAL A 113 12.99 -25.49 25.71
N HIS A 114 13.89 -24.96 26.55
CA HIS A 114 14.78 -25.80 27.37
C HIS A 114 14.00 -26.66 28.37
N ARG A 115 13.00 -26.09 29.06
CA ARG A 115 12.10 -26.86 29.96
C ARG A 115 11.37 -27.97 29.19
N MET A 116 10.85 -27.67 28.01
CA MET A 116 10.16 -28.66 27.18
C MET A 116 11.10 -29.79 26.71
N ARG A 117 12.32 -29.47 26.29
CA ARG A 117 13.34 -30.47 25.92
C ARG A 117 13.71 -31.37 27.09
N LYS A 118 13.84 -30.81 28.30
CA LYS A 118 14.10 -31.57 29.52
C LYS A 118 12.95 -32.53 29.83
N GLN A 119 11.70 -32.09 29.68
CA GLN A 119 10.51 -32.94 29.87
C GLN A 119 10.46 -34.11 28.86
N LEU A 120 10.92 -33.88 27.62
CA LEU A 120 11.01 -34.91 26.59
C LEU A 120 12.24 -35.83 26.75
N GLY A 121 12.98 -35.75 27.86
CA GLY A 121 14.15 -36.58 28.11
C GLY A 121 15.35 -36.31 27.19
N SER A 122 15.36 -35.18 26.49
CA SER A 122 16.41 -34.81 25.54
C SER A 122 17.53 -34.05 26.25
N GLN A 123 18.45 -34.78 26.89
CA GLN A 123 19.70 -34.21 27.39
C GLN A 123 20.64 -33.84 26.23
N ASP A 124 21.41 -32.76 26.41
CA ASP A 124 22.41 -32.31 25.45
C ASP A 124 23.39 -33.43 25.11
N GLY A 125 23.46 -33.80 23.83
CA GLY A 125 24.48 -34.69 23.27
C GLY A 125 24.02 -36.06 22.80
N THR A 126 22.80 -36.52 23.10
CA THR A 126 22.27 -37.76 22.50
C THR A 126 21.43 -37.43 21.27
N LYS A 127 21.89 -37.88 20.10
CA LYS A 127 21.15 -37.78 18.83
C LYS A 127 19.77 -38.42 19.04
N GLN A 128 18.72 -37.61 19.09
CA GLN A 128 17.35 -38.12 19.02
C GLN A 128 17.25 -39.02 17.78
N ALA A 129 16.60 -40.18 17.96
CA ALA A 129 16.28 -41.09 16.88
C ALA A 129 15.34 -40.39 15.88
N GLY A 130 15.89 -39.73 14.86
CA GLY A 130 15.30 -39.38 13.57
C GLY A 130 13.98 -38.59 13.50
N GLY A 131 13.28 -38.33 14.60
CA GLY A 131 11.94 -37.74 14.63
C GLY A 131 11.93 -36.29 15.09
N MET A 132 11.02 -35.48 14.53
CA MET A 132 10.75 -34.12 14.98
C MET A 132 10.14 -34.13 16.39
N PRO A 133 10.68 -33.36 17.36
CA PRO A 133 10.11 -33.25 18.70
C PRO A 133 8.63 -32.87 18.70
N ASP A 134 7.84 -33.46 19.60
CA ASP A 134 6.42 -33.16 19.77
C ASP A 134 6.17 -32.28 20.99
N PHE A 135 5.71 -31.05 20.74
CA PHE A 135 5.43 -30.05 21.78
C PHE A 135 3.94 -29.99 22.14
N THR A 136 3.16 -31.05 21.89
CA THR A 136 1.72 -31.09 22.23
C THR A 136 1.43 -30.83 23.72
N LYS A 137 2.35 -31.18 24.63
CA LYS A 137 2.26 -30.91 26.09
C LYS A 137 2.82 -29.55 26.53
N TRP A 138 3.00 -28.60 25.60
CA TRP A 138 3.58 -27.29 25.91
C TRP A 138 2.82 -26.57 27.03
N ALA A 139 1.48 -26.57 26.97
CA ALA A 139 0.65 -25.91 27.96
C ALA A 139 0.83 -26.47 29.38
N ASP A 140 1.07 -27.78 29.51
CA ASP A 140 1.27 -28.44 30.80
C ASP A 140 2.64 -28.07 31.42
N VAL A 141 3.64 -27.77 30.59
CA VAL A 141 5.03 -27.51 31.02
C VAL A 141 5.30 -26.03 31.22
N ASN A 142 4.77 -25.19 30.33
CA ASN A 142 5.08 -23.76 30.26
C ASN A 142 3.87 -22.87 30.59
N GLY A 143 2.70 -23.45 30.83
CA GLY A 143 1.45 -22.73 31.06
C GLY A 143 0.66 -22.46 29.77
N PRO A 144 -0.59 -21.97 29.88
CA PRO A 144 -1.52 -21.85 28.77
C PRO A 144 -1.26 -20.67 27.83
N GLU A 145 -0.20 -19.89 28.06
CA GLU A 145 0.11 -18.69 27.26
C GLU A 145 0.43 -19.07 25.81
N GLN A 146 -0.19 -18.36 24.87
CA GLN A 146 0.01 -18.59 23.44
C GLN A 146 1.34 -17.99 22.98
N LEU A 147 2.03 -18.71 22.10
CA LEU A 147 3.28 -18.26 21.49
C LEU A 147 3.01 -17.42 20.26
N GLU A 148 3.86 -16.42 20.06
CA GLU A 148 3.70 -15.47 18.97
C GLU A 148 4.11 -16.06 17.61
N LEU A 149 3.17 -16.09 16.67
CA LEU A 149 3.37 -16.56 15.30
C LEU A 149 3.89 -15.43 14.41
N LEU A 150 5.15 -15.53 13.97
CA LEU A 150 5.80 -14.54 13.12
C LEU A 150 5.36 -14.63 11.65
N ALA A 151 5.03 -15.83 11.17
CA ALA A 151 4.59 -16.05 9.79
C ALA A 151 3.75 -17.33 9.64
N GLY A 152 2.74 -17.30 8.76
CA GLY A 152 1.96 -18.47 8.35
C GLY A 152 0.54 -18.56 8.92
N GLN A 153 -0.02 -17.43 9.39
CA GLN A 153 -1.40 -17.30 9.85
C GLN A 153 -2.45 -17.78 8.83
N HIS A 154 -2.20 -17.56 7.53
CA HIS A 154 -3.10 -18.03 6.46
C HIS A 154 -3.14 -19.56 6.37
N ARG A 155 -2.01 -20.24 6.65
CA ARG A 155 -1.94 -21.71 6.68
C ARG A 155 -2.70 -22.27 7.88
N ILE A 156 -2.58 -21.64 9.05
CA ILE A 156 -3.37 -22.01 10.23
C ILE A 156 -4.87 -21.84 9.96
N SER A 157 -5.29 -20.68 9.46
CA SER A 157 -6.70 -20.43 9.18
C SER A 157 -7.26 -21.40 8.12
N ALA A 158 -6.48 -21.72 7.08
CA ALA A 158 -6.87 -22.73 6.08
C ALA A 158 -6.97 -24.14 6.67
N LEU A 159 -6.07 -24.49 7.61
CA LEU A 159 -6.10 -25.77 8.30
C LEU A 159 -7.36 -25.90 9.17
N GLU A 160 -7.68 -24.87 9.95
CA GLU A 160 -8.87 -24.86 10.82
C GLU A 160 -10.16 -25.01 10.01
N GLU A 161 -10.28 -24.30 8.89
CA GLU A 161 -11.43 -24.45 7.99
C GLU A 161 -11.49 -25.84 7.37
N TRP A 162 -10.35 -26.39 6.92
CA TRP A 162 -10.29 -27.72 6.31
C TRP A 162 -10.62 -28.84 7.29
N VAL A 163 -10.04 -28.83 8.49
CA VAL A 163 -10.29 -29.82 9.55
C VAL A 163 -11.77 -29.83 9.92
N LYS A 164 -12.38 -28.65 10.06
CA LYS A 164 -13.82 -28.52 10.33
C LYS A 164 -14.69 -29.06 9.19
N GLU A 165 -14.33 -28.79 7.94
CA GLU A 165 -15.11 -29.22 6.76
C GLU A 165 -14.98 -30.73 6.49
N ALA A 166 -13.80 -31.29 6.75
CA ALA A 166 -13.52 -32.72 6.59
C ALA A 166 -13.92 -33.57 7.81
N ASP A 167 -14.54 -32.96 8.83
CA ASP A 167 -14.93 -33.58 10.11
C ASP A 167 -13.76 -34.34 10.78
N LEU A 168 -12.58 -33.71 10.76
CA LEU A 168 -11.37 -34.23 11.38
C LEU A 168 -11.26 -33.75 12.84
N GLY A 169 -10.74 -34.61 13.71
CA GLY A 169 -10.58 -34.28 15.14
C GLY A 169 -9.50 -33.22 15.40
N GLU A 170 -9.52 -32.63 16.60
CA GLU A 170 -8.52 -31.63 17.05
C GLU A 170 -7.07 -32.12 16.97
N GLY A 171 -6.85 -33.45 16.94
CA GLY A 171 -5.52 -34.05 16.78
C GLY A 171 -4.81 -33.65 15.47
N GLU A 172 -5.56 -33.19 14.45
CA GLU A 172 -5.01 -32.69 13.18
C GLU A 172 -4.64 -31.19 13.20
N LEU A 173 -5.01 -30.46 14.26
CA LEU A 173 -4.73 -29.02 14.43
C LEU A 173 -3.31 -28.78 14.95
N TRP A 174 -2.32 -29.15 14.13
CA TRP A 174 -0.90 -28.97 14.42
C TRP A 174 -0.09 -28.60 13.18
N TRP A 175 1.07 -27.99 13.41
CA TRP A 175 2.01 -27.64 12.36
C TRP A 175 3.47 -27.70 12.83
N PRO A 176 4.45 -28.06 11.96
CA PRO A 176 5.87 -27.91 12.26
C PRO A 176 6.27 -26.44 12.44
N CYS A 177 6.91 -26.11 13.55
CA CYS A 177 7.29 -24.76 13.91
C CYS A 177 8.80 -24.66 14.16
N LYS A 178 9.44 -23.67 13.54
CA LYS A 178 10.80 -23.19 13.86
C LYS A 178 10.69 -22.17 15.00
N PHE A 179 11.30 -22.49 16.13
CA PHE A 179 11.28 -21.65 17.34
C PHE A 179 12.48 -20.71 17.35
N TYR A 180 12.24 -19.44 17.65
CA TYR A 180 13.24 -18.40 17.78
C TYR A 180 13.21 -17.81 19.19
N ASP A 181 14.40 -17.53 19.72
CA ASP A 181 14.54 -16.98 21.06
C ASP A 181 14.24 -15.48 21.02
N LYS A 182 13.22 -15.06 21.77
CA LYS A 182 12.85 -13.66 21.93
C LYS A 182 13.99 -12.85 22.56
N ASP A 183 14.72 -13.45 23.49
CA ASP A 183 15.76 -12.75 24.26
C ASP A 183 17.11 -12.77 23.53
N GLY A 184 17.28 -13.65 22.54
CA GLY A 184 18.52 -13.82 21.77
C GLY A 184 18.51 -13.20 20.36
N ILE A 185 17.37 -12.71 19.88
CA ILE A 185 17.22 -12.17 18.52
C ILE A 185 17.32 -10.64 18.51
N SER A 186 18.05 -10.08 17.54
CA SER A 186 18.06 -8.62 17.35
C SER A 186 16.73 -8.12 16.78
N VAL A 187 16.45 -6.82 16.93
CA VAL A 187 15.25 -6.18 16.32
C VAL A 187 15.24 -6.38 14.82
N GLU A 188 16.38 -6.20 14.14
CA GLU A 188 16.53 -6.40 12.70
C GLU A 188 16.20 -7.83 12.28
N GLN A 189 16.74 -8.81 13.01
CA GLN A 189 16.47 -10.21 12.74
C GLN A 189 15.00 -10.56 12.97
N ASN A 190 14.38 -10.04 14.03
CA ASN A 190 12.95 -10.23 14.31
C ASN A 190 12.07 -9.63 13.19
N MET A 191 12.42 -8.45 12.68
CA MET A 191 11.75 -7.85 11.52
C MET A 191 11.89 -8.74 10.28
N LYS A 192 13.10 -9.21 9.96
CA LYS A 192 13.35 -10.10 8.81
C LYS A 192 12.55 -11.40 8.88
N LEU A 193 12.39 -11.97 10.07
CA LEU A 193 11.58 -13.18 10.25
C LEU A 193 10.09 -12.95 10.00
N ARG A 194 9.59 -11.74 10.31
CA ARG A 194 8.18 -11.37 10.14
C ARG A 194 7.82 -11.09 8.70
N LEU A 195 8.77 -10.68 7.85
CA LEU A 195 8.54 -10.31 6.45
C LEU A 195 8.22 -11.53 5.58
N ASN A 196 7.23 -11.37 4.69
CA ASN A 196 6.97 -12.30 3.61
C ASN A 196 7.65 -11.76 2.35
N GLN A 197 8.82 -12.31 2.02
CA GLN A 197 9.56 -11.92 0.82
C GLN A 197 8.84 -12.41 -0.46
N ARG A 198 9.29 -11.89 -1.61
CA ARG A 198 8.69 -12.14 -2.93
C ARG A 198 8.57 -13.61 -3.32
N ASP A 199 9.46 -14.46 -2.80
CA ASP A 199 9.49 -15.90 -3.11
C ASP A 199 8.38 -16.68 -2.37
N VAL A 200 7.62 -16.02 -1.48
CA VAL A 200 6.44 -16.57 -0.80
C VAL A 200 5.18 -16.31 -1.63
N ALA A 201 4.24 -17.26 -1.64
CA ALA A 201 2.98 -17.18 -2.39
C ALA A 201 2.10 -15.94 -2.09
N GLN A 202 2.32 -15.27 -0.96
CA GLN A 202 1.73 -13.98 -0.60
C GLN A 202 2.81 -13.08 -0.01
N PRO A 203 3.53 -12.34 -0.86
CA PRO A 203 4.51 -11.37 -0.37
C PRO A 203 3.84 -10.19 0.28
N ASP A 204 4.60 -9.46 1.09
CA ASP A 204 4.12 -8.24 1.73
C ASP A 204 3.66 -7.20 0.72
N SER A 205 2.52 -6.58 1.00
CA SER A 205 2.07 -5.44 0.23
C SER A 205 2.98 -4.24 0.47
N HIS A 206 2.91 -3.25 -0.40
CA HIS A 206 3.58 -1.97 -0.18
C HIS A 206 3.18 -1.32 1.16
N GLY A 207 1.93 -1.51 1.60
CA GLY A 207 1.46 -0.98 2.88
C GLY A 207 2.05 -1.72 4.08
N ASP A 208 2.18 -3.04 3.99
CA ASP A 208 2.87 -3.84 5.01
C ASP A 208 4.35 -3.43 5.11
N ILE A 209 5.05 -3.31 3.97
CA ILE A 209 6.44 -2.83 3.93
C ILE A 209 6.58 -1.46 4.60
N TRP A 210 5.67 -0.53 4.29
CA TRP A 210 5.67 0.78 4.95
C TRP A 210 5.55 0.66 6.47
N LEU A 211 4.61 -0.15 6.98
CA LEU A 211 4.46 -0.36 8.41
C LEU A 211 5.66 -1.05 9.05
N HIS A 212 6.37 -1.93 8.32
CA HIS A 212 7.62 -2.51 8.80
C HIS A 212 8.71 -1.44 8.98
N VAL A 213 8.83 -0.48 8.04
CA VAL A 213 9.75 0.67 8.19
C VAL A 213 9.33 1.55 9.37
N VAL A 214 8.03 1.86 9.52
CA VAL A 214 7.50 2.62 10.67
C VAL A 214 7.85 1.93 11.99
N THR A 215 7.63 0.62 12.06
CA THR A 215 7.90 -0.16 13.27
C THR A 215 9.41 -0.18 13.59
N ALA A 216 10.27 -0.33 12.57
CA ALA A 216 11.72 -0.32 12.78
C ALA A 216 12.22 1.05 13.26
N ALA A 217 11.68 2.14 12.71
CA ALA A 217 11.99 3.51 13.15
C ALA A 217 11.50 3.79 14.58
N ALA A 218 10.35 3.22 14.98
CA ALA A 218 9.82 3.40 16.32
C ALA A 218 10.68 2.70 17.39
N GLN A 219 11.29 1.56 17.04
CA GLN A 219 12.18 0.83 17.95
C GLN A 219 13.57 1.49 18.07
N LYS A 220 14.04 2.10 16.99
CA LYS A 220 15.35 2.74 16.90
C LYS A 220 15.20 4.09 16.20
N PRO A 221 14.86 5.17 16.95
CA PRO A 221 14.58 6.49 16.38
C PRO A 221 15.72 7.08 15.56
N GLU A 222 16.96 6.67 15.82
CA GLU A 222 18.16 7.03 15.07
C GLU A 222 18.18 6.46 13.64
N LYS A 223 17.35 5.45 13.34
CA LYS A 223 17.25 4.85 12.02
C LYS A 223 16.56 5.73 11.00
N PHE A 224 16.93 5.53 9.74
CA PHE A 224 16.33 6.14 8.56
C PHE A 224 16.40 7.67 8.59
N GLN A 225 17.54 8.17 9.09
CA GLN A 225 17.88 9.59 9.10
C GLN A 225 19.02 9.88 8.09
N GLY A 226 19.22 11.16 7.76
CA GLY A 226 20.30 11.59 6.87
C GLY A 226 19.89 11.75 5.42
N ASN A 227 20.82 11.47 4.50
CA ASN A 227 20.60 11.68 3.08
C ASN A 227 19.80 10.51 2.44
N ALA A 228 19.30 10.67 1.21
CA ALA A 228 18.47 9.65 0.57
C ALA A 228 19.18 8.31 0.37
N CYS A 229 20.48 8.33 0.07
CA CYS A 229 21.26 7.12 -0.17
C CYS A 229 21.46 6.34 1.13
N ASP A 230 21.77 7.02 2.23
CA ASP A 230 21.94 6.40 3.55
C ASP A 230 20.65 5.70 3.98
N ILE A 231 19.53 6.41 3.89
CA ILE A 231 18.20 5.87 4.25
C ILE A 231 17.83 4.68 3.33
N THR A 232 18.15 4.76 2.04
CA THR A 232 17.89 3.67 1.09
C THR A 232 18.63 2.40 1.51
N ALA A 233 19.95 2.51 1.73
CA ALA A 233 20.78 1.37 2.12
C ALA A 233 20.33 0.78 3.47
N GLU A 234 19.95 1.63 4.42
CA GLU A 234 19.51 1.18 5.73
C GLU A 234 18.14 0.47 5.70
N ILE A 235 17.19 0.93 4.88
CA ILE A 235 15.91 0.25 4.66
C ILE A 235 16.13 -1.09 3.96
N GLU A 236 16.97 -1.12 2.93
CA GLU A 236 17.32 -2.35 2.20
C GLU A 236 17.95 -3.38 3.12
N ASP A 237 18.89 -2.99 3.99
CA ASP A 237 19.50 -3.90 4.96
C ASP A 237 18.53 -4.35 6.05
N THR A 238 17.77 -3.42 6.63
CA THR A 238 16.86 -3.72 7.76
C THR A 238 15.76 -4.68 7.36
N LEU A 239 15.19 -4.52 6.15
CA LEU A 239 14.09 -5.33 5.65
C LEU A 239 14.51 -6.39 4.63
N GLU A 240 15.81 -6.50 4.34
CA GLU A 240 16.36 -7.43 3.35
C GLU A 240 15.69 -7.30 1.97
N LEU A 241 15.39 -6.05 1.58
CA LEU A 241 14.79 -5.76 0.29
C LEU A 241 15.88 -5.85 -0.78
N SER A 242 16.04 -7.04 -1.37
CA SER A 242 16.95 -7.21 -2.50
C SER A 242 16.48 -6.41 -3.73
N CYS A 243 17.38 -6.14 -4.68
CA CYS A 243 17.03 -5.56 -5.97
C CYS A 243 15.99 -6.38 -6.77
N LYS A 244 15.81 -7.67 -6.43
CA LYS A 244 14.81 -8.58 -7.01
C LYS A 244 13.43 -8.44 -6.37
N SER A 245 13.31 -7.76 -5.24
CA SER A 245 12.03 -7.54 -4.54
C SER A 245 11.01 -6.78 -5.39
N GLY A 246 11.45 -6.01 -6.39
CA GLY A 246 10.58 -5.16 -7.20
C GLY A 246 10.02 -3.95 -6.46
N ILE A 247 10.45 -3.73 -5.21
CA ILE A 247 10.02 -2.62 -4.38
C ILE A 247 10.80 -1.36 -4.78
N PRO A 248 10.13 -0.25 -5.13
CA PRO A 248 10.82 0.97 -5.53
C PRO A 248 11.31 1.76 -4.29
N VAL A 249 12.38 1.28 -3.64
CA VAL A 249 12.89 1.82 -2.37
C VAL A 249 13.20 3.32 -2.46
N ALA A 250 13.81 3.81 -3.54
CA ALA A 250 14.06 5.25 -3.72
C ALA A 250 12.79 6.13 -3.65
N ARG A 251 11.65 5.61 -4.16
CA ARG A 251 10.36 6.30 -4.08
C ARG A 251 9.75 6.19 -2.68
N LEU A 252 9.94 5.05 -2.00
CA LEU A 252 9.58 4.89 -0.60
C LEU A 252 10.35 5.89 0.29
N VAL A 253 11.65 6.09 0.05
CA VAL A 253 12.46 7.10 0.76
C VAL A 253 11.97 8.52 0.48
N THR A 254 11.48 8.79 -0.72
CA THR A 254 10.87 10.09 -1.06
C THR A 254 9.64 10.37 -0.19
N LEU A 255 8.74 9.38 -0.06
CA LEU A 255 7.58 9.43 0.83
C LEU A 255 8.01 9.56 2.30
N TRP A 256 9.00 8.78 2.73
CA TRP A 256 9.51 8.77 4.11
C TRP A 256 10.10 10.12 4.55
N ARG A 257 10.79 10.82 3.65
CA ARG A 257 11.43 12.11 3.94
C ARG A 257 10.48 13.30 3.87
N ASN A 258 9.30 13.14 3.26
CA ASN A 258 8.25 14.15 3.30
C ASN A 258 7.42 13.95 4.58
N LYS A 259 7.46 14.92 5.50
CA LYS A 259 6.87 14.75 6.85
C LYS A 259 5.35 14.54 6.81
N ILE A 260 4.65 15.35 6.02
CA ILE A 260 3.18 15.33 5.96
C ILE A 260 2.70 14.04 5.29
N TRP A 261 3.35 13.66 4.18
CA TRP A 261 3.05 12.39 3.52
C TRP A 261 3.44 11.18 4.36
N LYS A 262 4.56 11.23 5.09
CA LYS A 262 4.95 10.15 6.00
C LYS A 262 3.85 9.89 7.04
N GLU A 263 3.32 10.94 7.65
CA GLU A 263 2.25 10.82 8.63
C GLU A 263 0.95 10.30 7.99
N SER A 264 0.53 10.91 6.88
CA SER A 264 -0.69 10.52 6.15
C SER A 264 -0.64 9.06 5.68
N VAL A 265 0.45 8.64 5.03
CA VAL A 265 0.66 7.24 4.60
C VAL A 265 0.66 6.30 5.79
N THR A 266 1.26 6.70 6.91
CA THR A 266 1.29 5.86 8.11
C THR A 266 -0.11 5.64 8.67
N GLN A 267 -0.94 6.68 8.78
CA GLN A 267 -2.33 6.52 9.23
C GLN A 267 -3.15 5.72 8.22
N TRP A 268 -2.97 5.99 6.93
CA TRP A 268 -3.61 5.23 5.85
C TRP A 268 -3.32 3.73 5.97
N CYS A 269 -2.05 3.36 6.00
CA CYS A 269 -1.59 1.97 6.06
C CYS A 269 -1.93 1.26 7.39
N LYS A 270 -2.38 1.95 8.44
CA LYS A 270 -2.91 1.25 9.63
C LYS A 270 -4.24 0.54 9.35
N THR A 271 -5.00 1.02 8.37
CA THR A 271 -6.30 0.45 7.99
C THR A 271 -6.16 -0.68 6.96
N ALA A 272 -7.15 -1.58 6.92
CA ALA A 272 -7.21 -2.66 5.94
C ALA A 272 -7.30 -2.16 4.49
N VAL A 273 -8.21 -1.21 4.25
CA VAL A 273 -8.34 -0.51 2.96
C VAL A 273 -7.01 0.12 2.57
N GLY A 274 -6.34 0.79 3.51
CA GLY A 274 -5.12 1.51 3.21
C GLY A 274 -3.94 0.61 2.87
N ARG A 275 -3.76 -0.52 3.56
CA ARG A 275 -2.70 -1.49 3.22
C ARG A 275 -2.87 -2.07 1.82
N ALA A 276 -4.10 -2.41 1.44
CA ALA A 276 -4.40 -2.98 0.13
C ALA A 276 -4.16 -1.97 -1.01
N THR A 277 -4.56 -0.72 -0.78
CA THR A 277 -4.59 0.35 -1.79
C THR A 277 -3.30 1.16 -1.90
N PHE A 278 -2.47 1.21 -0.85
CA PHE A 278 -1.23 1.95 -0.89
C PHE A 278 -0.27 1.35 -1.92
N LYS A 279 0.17 2.16 -2.88
CA LYS A 279 1.20 1.78 -3.86
C LYS A 279 2.29 2.84 -3.88
N ILE A 280 3.52 2.46 -3.47
CA ILE A 280 4.66 3.38 -3.36
C ILE A 280 4.85 4.23 -4.61
N ARG A 281 4.80 3.63 -5.82
CA ARG A 281 4.97 4.38 -7.08
C ARG A 281 3.91 5.46 -7.27
N LEU A 282 2.64 5.10 -7.11
CA LEU A 282 1.51 6.00 -7.31
C LEU A 282 1.54 7.15 -6.31
N TRP A 283 1.71 6.82 -5.02
CA TRP A 283 1.73 7.81 -3.95
C TRP A 283 2.95 8.74 -4.04
N SER A 284 4.12 8.22 -4.43
CA SER A 284 5.28 9.09 -4.68
C SER A 284 5.05 10.03 -5.87
N MET A 285 4.23 9.64 -6.85
CA MET A 285 3.86 10.50 -7.98
C MET A 285 2.87 11.58 -7.53
N MET A 286 1.90 11.26 -6.66
CA MET A 286 0.94 12.23 -6.12
C MET A 286 1.63 13.39 -5.39
N ILE A 287 2.72 13.13 -4.65
CA ILE A 287 3.58 14.20 -4.06
C ILE A 287 4.00 15.23 -5.12
N THR A 288 4.32 14.77 -6.34
CA THR A 288 4.86 15.67 -7.37
C THR A 288 3.83 16.65 -7.93
N CYS A 289 2.54 16.38 -7.73
CA CYS A 289 1.45 17.29 -8.08
C CYS A 289 1.38 18.50 -7.15
N ARG A 290 1.87 18.39 -5.91
CA ARG A 290 1.80 19.45 -4.89
C ARG A 290 0.35 19.93 -4.64
N THR A 291 -0.60 19.00 -4.73
CA THR A 291 -2.04 19.17 -4.44
C THR A 291 -2.43 18.34 -3.22
N ASP A 292 -1.60 18.42 -2.19
CA ASP A 292 -1.61 17.53 -1.03
C ASP A 292 -2.94 17.57 -0.28
N ASP A 293 -3.52 18.76 -0.09
CA ASP A 293 -4.80 18.96 0.60
C ASP A 293 -5.96 18.18 -0.04
N PHE A 294 -6.01 18.09 -1.37
CA PHE A 294 -7.01 17.30 -2.08
C PHE A 294 -6.89 15.82 -1.73
N TRP A 295 -5.67 15.27 -1.84
CA TRP A 295 -5.42 13.86 -1.54
C TRP A 295 -5.74 13.55 -0.09
N PHE A 296 -5.29 14.42 0.83
CA PHE A 296 -5.50 14.25 2.26
C PHE A 296 -6.95 14.47 2.68
N SER A 297 -7.72 15.30 1.99
CA SER A 297 -9.17 15.42 2.24
C SER A 297 -9.87 14.10 1.95
N ILE A 298 -9.56 13.45 0.82
CA ILE A 298 -10.17 12.16 0.46
C ILE A 298 -9.72 11.06 1.40
N PHE A 299 -8.41 10.97 1.67
CA PHE A 299 -7.88 9.97 2.60
C PHE A 299 -8.43 10.20 4.00
N GLY A 300 -8.53 11.46 4.44
CA GLY A 300 -9.14 11.89 5.70
C GLY A 300 -10.58 11.42 5.82
N GLN A 301 -11.43 11.71 4.83
CA GLN A 301 -12.83 11.26 4.85
C GLN A 301 -12.97 9.73 4.97
N VAL A 302 -12.11 8.97 4.29
CA VAL A 302 -12.12 7.50 4.42
C VAL A 302 -11.68 7.08 5.83
N LEU A 303 -10.61 7.67 6.35
CA LEU A 303 -10.13 7.39 7.71
C LEU A 303 -11.19 7.75 8.76
N ASP A 304 -11.86 8.88 8.60
CA ASP A 304 -12.94 9.34 9.47
C ASP A 304 -14.12 8.39 9.40
N THR A 305 -14.59 8.02 8.21
CA THR A 305 -15.68 7.05 8.05
C THR A 305 -15.32 5.71 8.68
N LEU A 306 -14.09 5.21 8.49
CA LEU A 306 -13.63 3.98 9.13
C LEU A 306 -13.60 4.11 10.66
N ALA A 307 -13.12 5.23 11.20
CA ALA A 307 -13.01 5.46 12.64
C ALA A 307 -14.39 5.53 13.33
N HIS A 308 -15.45 5.92 12.60
CA HIS A 308 -16.81 5.96 13.13
C HIS A 308 -17.55 4.63 13.06
N LEU A 309 -17.02 3.61 12.37
CA LEU A 309 -17.64 2.29 12.34
C LEU A 309 -17.68 1.67 13.75
N PRO A 310 -18.74 0.92 14.09
CA PRO A 310 -18.90 0.33 15.41
C PRO A 310 -17.87 -0.76 15.70
N GLY A 311 -17.47 -0.85 16.97
CA GLY A 311 -16.55 -1.87 17.47
C GLY A 311 -15.19 -1.83 16.78
N ASP A 312 -14.72 -2.98 16.32
CA ASP A 312 -13.46 -3.16 15.59
C ASP A 312 -13.67 -3.33 14.07
N ALA A 313 -14.87 -3.02 13.56
CA ALA A 313 -15.26 -3.28 12.18
C ALA A 313 -14.29 -2.66 11.16
N ALA A 314 -13.73 -1.49 11.46
CA ALA A 314 -12.73 -0.79 10.64
C ALA A 314 -11.52 -1.67 10.27
N SER A 315 -11.10 -2.56 11.16
CA SER A 315 -9.97 -3.47 10.95
C SER A 315 -10.27 -4.57 9.92
N TYR A 316 -11.54 -4.79 9.63
CA TYR A 316 -12.03 -5.87 8.78
C TYR A 316 -12.51 -5.43 7.40
N VAL A 317 -12.80 -4.14 7.21
CA VAL A 317 -13.25 -3.59 5.92
C VAL A 317 -12.17 -3.73 4.85
N GLN A 318 -12.37 -4.64 3.90
CA GLN A 318 -11.43 -4.84 2.79
C GLN A 318 -11.67 -3.81 1.67
N GLU A 319 -10.70 -3.71 0.75
CA GLU A 319 -10.81 -2.86 -0.45
C GLU A 319 -12.10 -3.13 -1.24
N GLU A 320 -12.46 -4.40 -1.45
CA GLU A 320 -13.66 -4.76 -2.23
C GLU A 320 -14.97 -4.45 -1.47
N ASP A 321 -14.95 -4.50 -0.14
CA ASP A 321 -16.08 -4.04 0.68
C ASP A 321 -16.26 -2.53 0.52
N TRP A 322 -15.17 -1.77 0.63
CA TRP A 322 -15.18 -0.32 0.43
C TRP A 322 -15.63 0.06 -0.99
N LYS A 323 -15.20 -0.69 -2.00
CA LYS A 323 -15.63 -0.50 -3.39
C LYS A 323 -17.13 -0.67 -3.57
N GLN A 324 -17.70 -1.71 -2.97
CA GLN A 324 -19.14 -1.96 -3.03
C GLN A 324 -19.91 -0.85 -2.30
N MET A 325 -19.48 -0.49 -1.09
CA MET A 325 -20.11 0.58 -0.30
C MET A 325 -20.04 1.92 -1.03
N SER A 326 -18.87 2.34 -1.52
CA SER A 326 -18.72 3.60 -2.25
C SER A 326 -19.58 3.64 -3.52
N LYS A 327 -19.65 2.54 -4.30
CA LYS A 327 -20.52 2.44 -5.49
C LYS A 327 -22.00 2.59 -5.17
N CYS A 328 -22.46 2.02 -4.06
CA CYS A 328 -23.87 2.04 -3.69
C CYS A 328 -24.27 3.31 -2.91
N PHE A 329 -23.32 3.94 -2.21
CA PHE A 329 -23.55 5.05 -1.30
C PHE A 329 -23.01 6.36 -1.88
N GLY A 330 -23.67 6.84 -2.93
CA GLY A 330 -23.48 8.19 -3.45
C GLY A 330 -24.20 9.25 -2.61
N HIS A 331 -24.14 10.51 -3.06
CA HIS A 331 -24.93 11.60 -2.46
C HIS A 331 -26.43 11.33 -2.65
N GLY A 332 -27.22 11.45 -1.58
CA GLY A 332 -28.67 11.21 -1.62
C GLY A 332 -29.09 9.74 -1.56
N ARG A 333 -28.27 8.87 -0.95
CA ARG A 333 -28.61 7.44 -0.78
C ARG A 333 -29.91 7.26 0.00
N SER A 334 -30.75 6.34 -0.45
CA SER A 334 -31.96 5.93 0.26
C SER A 334 -31.68 4.74 1.18
N GLU A 335 -32.44 4.61 2.26
CA GLU A 335 -32.37 3.43 3.14
C GLU A 335 -32.59 2.12 2.37
N THR A 336 -33.43 2.14 1.34
CA THR A 336 -33.68 0.96 0.48
C THR A 336 -32.41 0.50 -0.25
N GLN A 337 -31.58 1.43 -0.72
CA GLN A 337 -30.29 1.10 -1.35
C GLN A 337 -29.30 0.51 -0.35
N ILE A 338 -29.25 1.04 0.88
CA ILE A 338 -28.44 0.48 1.97
C ILE A 338 -28.91 -0.93 2.29
N ARG A 339 -30.21 -1.12 2.46
CA ARG A 339 -30.80 -2.43 2.75
C ARG A 339 -30.52 -3.46 1.66
N GLU A 340 -30.67 -3.09 0.39
CA GLU A 340 -30.40 -4.03 -0.73
C GLU A 340 -28.91 -4.40 -0.84
N LEU A 341 -28.00 -3.52 -0.42
CA LEU A 341 -26.58 -3.85 -0.33
C LEU A 341 -26.32 -4.88 0.79
N PHE A 342 -26.80 -4.65 2.00
CA PHE A 342 -26.51 -5.53 3.14
C PHE A 342 -27.36 -6.82 3.14
N TYR A 343 -28.64 -6.73 2.79
CA TYR A 343 -29.64 -7.80 2.84
C TYR A 343 -30.43 -7.88 1.52
N PRO A 344 -29.83 -8.46 0.46
CA PRO A 344 -30.44 -8.48 -0.87
C PRO A 344 -31.77 -9.24 -0.92
N GLY A 345 -32.70 -8.77 -1.75
CA GLY A 345 -34.01 -9.39 -1.98
C GLY A 345 -35.05 -9.09 -0.89
N ARG A 346 -34.78 -8.13 -0.02
CA ARG A 346 -35.73 -7.65 1.01
C ARG A 346 -36.54 -6.43 0.55
N GLY A 347 -36.04 -5.65 -0.42
CA GLY A 347 -36.73 -4.47 -0.93
C GLY A 347 -37.09 -3.49 0.20
N SER A 348 -38.34 -3.06 0.28
CA SER A 348 -38.84 -2.17 1.33
C SER A 348 -39.23 -2.85 2.65
N ARG A 349 -39.12 -4.19 2.75
CA ARG A 349 -39.45 -4.92 3.99
C ARG A 349 -38.42 -4.65 5.07
N GLU A 350 -38.87 -4.58 6.32
CA GLU A 350 -37.98 -4.49 7.47
C GLU A 350 -37.01 -5.67 7.48
N VAL A 351 -35.79 -5.38 7.92
CA VAL A 351 -34.73 -6.36 8.10
C VAL A 351 -34.37 -6.43 9.56
N ASP A 352 -33.94 -7.61 9.98
CA ASP A 352 -33.41 -7.87 11.29
C ASP A 352 -32.09 -8.64 11.17
N GLN A 353 -31.46 -8.89 12.30
CA GLN A 353 -30.21 -9.62 12.38
C GLN A 353 -30.32 -11.04 11.77
N SER A 354 -31.49 -11.67 11.80
CA SER A 354 -31.72 -13.03 11.30
C SER A 354 -31.78 -13.12 9.78
N CYS A 355 -31.89 -11.99 9.09
CA CYS A 355 -31.97 -11.92 7.65
C CYS A 355 -30.70 -12.45 6.97
N ARG A 356 -30.86 -13.00 5.76
CA ARG A 356 -29.74 -13.49 4.96
C ARG A 356 -28.87 -12.32 4.51
N ARG A 357 -27.67 -12.20 5.08
CA ARG A 357 -26.66 -11.21 4.68
C ARG A 357 -26.12 -11.47 3.27
N ARG A 358 -25.57 -10.43 2.63
CA ARG A 358 -24.81 -10.56 1.38
C ARG A 358 -23.55 -11.39 1.60
N ALA A 359 -23.35 -12.43 0.78
CA ALA A 359 -22.30 -13.45 0.99
C ALA A 359 -20.86 -12.93 0.88
N ASN A 360 -20.63 -11.80 0.20
CA ASN A 360 -19.30 -11.25 -0.11
C ASN A 360 -19.13 -9.79 0.36
N LEU A 361 -19.80 -9.42 1.45
CA LEU A 361 -19.66 -8.10 2.06
C LEU A 361 -19.33 -8.27 3.53
N LEU A 362 -18.25 -7.63 3.99
CA LEU A 362 -17.81 -7.60 5.39
C LEU A 362 -17.75 -9.01 6.01
N ILE A 363 -17.23 -9.97 5.24
CA ILE A 363 -17.29 -11.41 5.53
C ILE A 363 -16.62 -11.81 6.84
N MET A 364 -15.70 -10.99 7.33
CA MET A 364 -14.95 -11.19 8.58
C MET A 364 -15.75 -10.81 9.81
N LEU A 365 -16.81 -10.00 9.66
CA LEU A 365 -17.68 -9.65 10.76
C LEU A 365 -18.58 -10.82 11.11
N ASP A 366 -18.78 -11.02 12.40
CA ASP A 366 -19.82 -11.91 12.88
C ASP A 366 -21.22 -11.30 12.61
N LYS A 367 -22.25 -12.03 13.04
CA LYS A 367 -23.64 -11.63 12.79
C LYS A 367 -24.02 -10.33 13.52
N GLU A 368 -23.41 -10.06 14.67
CA GLU A 368 -23.72 -8.90 15.52
C GLU A 368 -23.00 -7.66 14.99
N ALA A 369 -21.69 -7.74 14.81
CA ALA A 369 -20.89 -6.66 14.25
C ALA A 369 -21.37 -6.26 12.85
N TYR A 370 -21.78 -7.22 12.02
CA TYR A 370 -22.36 -6.94 10.70
C TYR A 370 -23.66 -6.13 10.79
N TRP A 371 -24.53 -6.49 11.73
CA TRP A 371 -25.79 -5.78 11.96
C TRP A 371 -25.56 -4.36 12.48
N GLN A 372 -24.64 -4.19 13.44
CA GLN A 372 -24.28 -2.88 13.98
C GLN A 372 -23.73 -1.95 12.88
N VAL A 373 -22.90 -2.46 11.96
CA VAL A 373 -22.44 -1.67 10.81
C VAL A 373 -23.60 -1.26 9.90
N TYR A 374 -24.52 -2.17 9.60
CA TYR A 374 -25.72 -1.84 8.82
C TYR A 374 -26.54 -0.73 9.48
N GLU A 375 -26.88 -0.90 10.76
CA GLU A 375 -27.67 0.06 11.53
C GLU A 375 -26.96 1.43 11.59
N HIS A 376 -25.66 1.44 11.84
CA HIS A 376 -24.86 2.67 11.86
C HIS A 376 -24.92 3.42 10.51
N VAL A 377 -24.81 2.71 9.40
CA VAL A 377 -24.85 3.29 8.05
C VAL A 377 -26.25 3.82 7.71
N VAL A 378 -27.31 3.14 8.17
CA VAL A 378 -28.70 3.61 8.01
C VAL A 378 -28.97 4.86 8.85
N GLN A 379 -28.58 4.87 10.12
CA GLN A 379 -28.86 5.98 11.04
C GLN A 379 -28.09 7.26 10.71
N ARG A 380 -26.90 7.14 10.12
CA ARG A 380 -26.06 8.29 9.77
C ARG A 380 -26.08 8.53 8.26
N GLU A 381 -27.07 9.29 7.81
CA GLU A 381 -27.18 9.70 6.40
C GLU A 381 -25.93 10.46 5.90
N GLN A 382 -25.21 11.13 6.80
CA GLN A 382 -24.00 11.90 6.49
C GLN A 382 -22.72 11.05 6.33
N THR A 383 -22.74 9.74 6.62
CA THR A 383 -21.54 8.91 6.49
C THR A 383 -21.17 8.73 5.01
N SER A 384 -20.13 9.44 4.58
CA SER A 384 -19.62 9.44 3.21
C SER A 384 -18.72 8.22 2.93
N PHE A 385 -18.88 7.61 1.76
CA PHE A 385 -17.99 6.55 1.27
C PHE A 385 -17.30 7.01 -0.03
N PRO A 386 -16.24 7.82 0.05
CA PRO A 386 -15.53 8.32 -1.13
C PRO A 386 -15.10 7.20 -2.10
N HIS A 387 -15.24 7.47 -3.40
CA HIS A 387 -14.84 6.57 -4.48
C HIS A 387 -13.31 6.53 -4.66
N LEU A 388 -12.60 5.87 -3.74
CA LEU A 388 -11.14 5.74 -3.77
C LEU A 388 -10.59 5.21 -5.09
N HIS A 389 -11.29 4.27 -5.73
CA HIS A 389 -10.80 3.63 -6.95
C HIS A 389 -10.58 4.62 -8.09
N ARG A 390 -11.36 5.71 -8.19
CA ARG A 390 -11.18 6.72 -9.26
C ARG A 390 -9.81 7.40 -9.17
N ILE A 391 -9.38 7.66 -7.95
CA ILE A 391 -8.10 8.31 -7.65
C ILE A 391 -6.95 7.31 -7.73
N LEU A 392 -7.16 6.11 -7.21
CA LEU A 392 -6.14 5.09 -7.18
C LEU A 392 -5.92 4.41 -8.55
N SER A 393 -6.85 4.59 -9.49
CA SER A 393 -6.72 4.14 -10.88
C SER A 393 -6.02 5.15 -11.80
N LEU A 394 -5.53 6.28 -11.27
CA LEU A 394 -4.81 7.26 -12.07
C LEU A 394 -3.52 6.65 -12.63
N THR A 395 -3.33 6.82 -13.93
CA THR A 395 -2.10 6.39 -14.60
C THR A 395 -0.96 7.39 -14.36
N ASP A 396 0.27 6.97 -14.61
CA ASP A 396 1.43 7.88 -14.60
C ASP A 396 1.24 9.06 -15.55
N GLN A 397 0.53 8.86 -16.66
CA GLN A 397 0.23 9.91 -17.63
C GLN A 397 -0.82 10.87 -17.08
N ASP A 398 -1.87 10.37 -16.43
CA ASP A 398 -2.92 11.18 -15.81
C ASP A 398 -2.32 12.14 -14.79
N ILE A 399 -1.40 11.64 -13.96
CA ILE A 399 -0.71 12.43 -12.94
C ILE A 399 0.21 13.49 -13.56
N LYS A 400 0.90 13.15 -14.67
CA LYS A 400 1.72 14.13 -15.40
C LYS A 400 0.86 15.24 -16.00
N ILE A 401 -0.26 14.90 -16.62
CA ILE A 401 -1.22 15.85 -17.19
C ILE A 401 -1.76 16.74 -16.07
N LEU A 402 -2.25 16.14 -14.99
CA LEU A 402 -2.75 16.86 -13.83
C LEU A 402 -1.71 17.86 -13.30
N ARG A 403 -0.47 17.40 -13.12
CA ARG A 403 0.63 18.28 -12.69
C ARG A 403 0.86 19.42 -13.69
N GLY A 404 0.83 19.15 -14.98
CA GLY A 404 0.97 20.17 -16.03
C GLY A 404 -0.13 21.23 -15.97
N VAL A 405 -1.39 20.78 -15.95
CA VAL A 405 -2.57 21.64 -15.86
C VAL A 405 -2.53 22.47 -14.57
N MET A 406 -2.27 21.85 -13.42
CA MET A 406 -2.19 22.56 -12.15
C MET A 406 -1.10 23.62 -12.13
N ASN A 407 0.08 23.34 -12.71
CA ASN A 407 1.12 24.36 -12.83
C ASN A 407 0.67 25.53 -13.71
N HIS A 408 -0.02 25.24 -14.83
CA HIS A 408 -0.52 26.28 -15.73
C HIS A 408 -1.61 27.14 -15.08
N VAL A 409 -2.53 26.54 -14.31
CA VAL A 409 -3.54 27.27 -13.54
C VAL A 409 -2.90 28.20 -12.52
N VAL A 410 -1.87 27.74 -11.79
CA VAL A 410 -1.14 28.61 -10.85
C VAL A 410 -0.42 29.74 -11.58
N ASP A 411 0.24 29.44 -12.71
CA ASP A 411 0.94 30.45 -13.49
C ASP A 411 -0.02 31.48 -14.11
N TRP A 412 -1.27 31.10 -14.37
CA TRP A 412 -2.32 32.03 -14.83
C TRP A 412 -2.86 32.92 -13.70
N LEU A 413 -3.00 32.37 -12.49
CA LEU A 413 -3.53 33.10 -11.33
C LEU A 413 -2.48 34.01 -10.67
N SER A 414 -1.20 33.63 -10.72
CA SER A 414 -0.16 34.27 -9.92
C SER A 414 1.08 34.59 -10.75
N ASP A 415 1.29 35.88 -11.06
CA ASP A 415 2.48 36.38 -11.77
C ASP A 415 3.80 36.12 -11.00
N ASN A 416 3.71 36.00 -9.68
CA ASN A 416 4.83 35.78 -8.77
C ASN A 416 4.75 34.40 -8.11
N ARG A 417 5.00 33.33 -8.87
CA ARG A 417 5.24 32.00 -8.27
C ARG A 417 6.37 32.13 -7.24
N SER A 418 6.22 31.51 -6.07
CA SER A 418 7.32 31.32 -5.12
C SER A 418 8.47 30.53 -5.80
N LYS A 419 9.34 31.23 -6.53
CA LYS A 419 10.37 30.67 -7.43
C LYS A 419 11.56 30.02 -6.70
N GLN A 420 11.51 29.84 -5.39
CA GLN A 420 12.65 29.34 -4.62
C GLN A 420 12.22 28.24 -3.65
N CYS A 421 11.92 27.06 -4.20
CA CYS A 421 12.16 25.83 -3.45
C CYS A 421 13.39 25.15 -4.01
N ASN A 422 14.37 24.86 -3.15
CA ASN A 422 15.56 24.10 -3.51
C ASN A 422 15.13 22.81 -4.22
N LYS A 423 15.75 22.52 -5.37
CA LYS A 423 15.35 21.37 -6.22
C LYS A 423 15.35 20.04 -5.45
N GLY A 424 16.17 19.92 -4.41
CA GLY A 424 16.31 18.74 -3.55
C GLY A 424 15.49 18.74 -2.25
N ASP A 425 14.61 19.71 -1.99
CA ASP A 425 13.69 19.63 -0.85
C ASP A 425 12.52 18.70 -1.18
N ASN A 426 12.22 17.77 -0.27
CA ASN A 426 11.09 16.85 -0.36
C ASN A 426 9.82 17.42 0.26
N ASN A 427 9.92 18.50 1.04
CA ASN A 427 8.80 19.19 1.71
C ASN A 427 8.44 20.49 0.99
N LYS A 428 8.36 20.44 -0.35
CA LYS A 428 7.94 21.60 -1.15
C LYS A 428 6.51 21.99 -0.75
N PRO A 429 6.22 23.29 -0.53
CA PRO A 429 4.88 23.74 -0.17
C PRO A 429 3.88 23.37 -1.26
N GLY A 430 2.61 23.21 -0.92
CA GLY A 430 1.55 22.99 -1.92
C GLY A 430 1.46 24.15 -2.92
N LEU A 431 1.02 23.85 -4.15
CA LEU A 431 0.75 24.88 -5.17
C LEU A 431 -0.32 25.89 -4.73
N ARG A 432 -1.18 25.47 -3.78
CA ARG A 432 -2.22 26.28 -3.17
C ARG A 432 -1.73 27.58 -2.55
N VAL A 433 -0.54 27.58 -1.94
CA VAL A 433 0.01 28.76 -1.25
C VAL A 433 0.13 29.94 -2.23
N ASP A 434 0.54 29.66 -3.47
CA ASP A 434 0.64 30.68 -4.52
C ASP A 434 -0.75 31.12 -5.01
N MET A 435 -1.77 30.23 -4.98
CA MET A 435 -3.15 30.53 -5.42
C MET A 435 -3.92 31.37 -4.39
N VAL A 436 -3.78 31.09 -3.09
CA VAL A 436 -4.55 31.76 -2.02
C VAL A 436 -4.31 33.26 -2.03
N ALA A 437 -3.08 33.71 -2.31
CA ALA A 437 -2.76 35.12 -2.45
C ALA A 437 -3.52 35.78 -3.62
N ALA A 438 -3.58 35.10 -4.77
CA ALA A 438 -4.30 35.59 -5.95
C ALA A 438 -5.82 35.57 -5.78
N LEU A 439 -6.34 34.70 -4.92
CA LEU A 439 -7.78 34.49 -4.71
C LEU A 439 -8.36 35.31 -3.54
N GLN A 440 -7.56 36.16 -2.88
CA GLN A 440 -8.06 37.10 -1.86
C GLN A 440 -9.27 37.94 -2.30
N PRO A 441 -9.40 38.39 -3.56
CA PRO A 441 -10.55 39.16 -4.01
C PRO A 441 -11.83 38.34 -4.28
N VAL A 442 -11.81 37.01 -4.11
CA VAL A 442 -12.98 36.16 -4.36
C VAL A 442 -14.00 36.34 -3.23
N ASP A 443 -15.26 36.56 -3.60
CA ASP A 443 -16.38 36.67 -2.66
C ASP A 443 -17.09 35.32 -2.46
N GLU A 444 -17.91 35.26 -1.40
CA GLU A 444 -18.66 34.04 -1.02
C GLU A 444 -19.61 33.58 -2.13
N LYS A 445 -20.20 34.51 -2.88
CA LYS A 445 -21.16 34.16 -3.94
C LYS A 445 -20.47 33.37 -5.05
N LYS A 446 -19.31 33.84 -5.51
CA LYS A 446 -18.50 33.12 -6.52
C LYS A 446 -18.02 31.77 -6.01
N LEU A 447 -17.68 31.69 -4.72
CA LEU A 447 -17.31 30.41 -4.11
C LEU A 447 -18.47 29.41 -4.14
N GLN A 448 -19.69 29.84 -3.78
CA GLN A 448 -20.87 28.97 -3.81
C GLN A 448 -21.24 28.55 -5.25
N GLU A 449 -21.14 29.46 -6.21
CA GLU A 449 -21.31 29.13 -7.64
C GLU A 449 -20.29 28.09 -8.11
N ALA A 450 -19.03 28.21 -7.68
CA ALA A 450 -17.97 27.25 -8.02
C ALA A 450 -18.20 25.89 -7.34
N LYS A 451 -18.60 25.87 -6.06
CA LYS A 451 -18.98 24.64 -5.35
C LYS A 451 -20.11 23.90 -6.07
N GLY A 452 -21.07 24.63 -6.63
CA GLY A 452 -22.17 24.05 -7.40
C GLY A 452 -21.75 23.35 -8.72
N ARG A 453 -20.56 23.64 -9.25
CA ARG A 453 -20.03 22.98 -10.47
C ARG A 453 -19.32 21.66 -10.18
N VAL A 454 -18.99 21.43 -8.92
CA VAL A 454 -18.18 20.31 -8.47
C VAL A 454 -19.10 19.21 -7.95
N THR A 455 -18.85 17.98 -8.40
CA THR A 455 -19.70 16.83 -8.07
C THR A 455 -19.35 16.18 -6.74
N THR A 456 -18.12 16.31 -6.28
CA THR A 456 -17.70 15.81 -4.96
C THR A 456 -17.72 16.97 -3.96
N SER A 457 -18.44 16.88 -2.85
CA SER A 457 -18.31 17.90 -1.80
C SER A 457 -17.16 17.52 -0.86
N PHE A 458 -16.11 18.34 -0.78
CA PHE A 458 -15.15 18.24 0.33
C PHE A 458 -15.68 19.06 1.49
N GLY A 459 -15.68 18.46 2.68
CA GLY A 459 -16.08 19.14 3.91
C GLY A 459 -15.27 20.43 4.11
N GLU A 460 -15.97 21.51 4.41
CA GLU A 460 -15.35 22.76 4.83
C GLU A 460 -14.60 22.50 6.14
N LEU A 461 -13.30 22.76 6.17
CA LEU A 461 -12.58 22.79 7.44
C LEU A 461 -13.01 24.05 8.19
N GLU A 462 -13.52 23.89 9.42
CA GLU A 462 -13.89 25.02 10.28
C GLU A 462 -12.72 26.02 10.37
N GLY A 463 -13.00 27.29 10.05
CA GLY A 463 -12.01 28.37 10.10
C GLY A 463 -11.24 28.66 8.82
N GLN A 464 -11.56 28.02 7.68
CA GLN A 464 -10.97 28.37 6.39
C GLN A 464 -11.45 29.73 5.87
N SER A 465 -10.53 30.51 5.30
CA SER A 465 -10.87 31.74 4.56
C SER A 465 -11.55 31.43 3.22
N ILE A 466 -12.28 32.39 2.65
CA ILE A 466 -12.93 32.25 1.34
C ILE A 466 -11.92 31.95 0.23
N ALA A 467 -10.76 32.61 0.24
CA ALA A 467 -9.68 32.38 -0.72
C ALA A 467 -9.10 30.96 -0.62
N GLU A 468 -8.97 30.46 0.61
CA GLU A 468 -8.56 29.09 0.89
C GLU A 468 -9.58 28.08 0.37
N ALA A 469 -10.88 28.28 0.63
CA ALA A 469 -11.92 27.41 0.11
C ALA A 469 -11.98 27.44 -1.43
N ALA A 470 -11.88 28.62 -2.04
CA ALA A 470 -11.86 28.78 -3.50
C ALA A 470 -10.68 28.04 -4.15
N SER A 471 -9.50 28.07 -3.53
CA SER A 471 -8.34 27.34 -4.04
C SER A 471 -8.51 25.81 -4.02
N ILE A 472 -9.25 25.27 -3.03
CA ILE A 472 -9.60 23.83 -2.97
C ILE A 472 -10.56 23.49 -4.11
N VAL A 473 -11.60 24.30 -4.29
CA VAL A 473 -12.61 24.10 -5.35
C VAL A 473 -11.95 24.10 -6.73
N ILE A 474 -11.00 25.01 -6.99
CA ILE A 474 -10.28 25.03 -8.28
C ILE A 474 -9.44 23.75 -8.47
N GLN A 475 -8.70 23.31 -7.45
CA GLN A 475 -7.94 22.05 -7.54
C GLN A 475 -8.87 20.88 -7.87
N GLN A 476 -10.04 20.88 -7.25
CA GLN A 476 -11.03 19.85 -7.44
C GLN A 476 -11.67 19.87 -8.83
N GLU A 477 -12.05 21.04 -9.35
CA GLU A 477 -12.59 21.17 -10.70
C GLU A 477 -11.60 20.61 -11.74
N VAL A 478 -10.31 20.92 -11.60
CA VAL A 478 -9.27 20.39 -12.49
C VAL A 478 -9.18 18.85 -12.42
N LEU A 479 -9.34 18.30 -11.22
CA LEU A 479 -9.27 16.86 -10.98
C LEU A 479 -10.50 16.12 -11.53
N GLU A 480 -11.69 16.65 -11.28
CA GLU A 480 -12.95 16.11 -11.82
C GLU A 480 -13.01 16.22 -13.34
N PHE A 481 -12.50 17.31 -13.91
CA PHE A 481 -12.39 17.48 -15.36
C PHE A 481 -11.50 16.41 -16.00
N ASN A 482 -10.33 16.15 -15.40
CA ASN A 482 -9.41 15.12 -15.88
C ASN A 482 -10.05 13.72 -15.81
N GLN A 483 -10.79 13.43 -14.72
CA GLN A 483 -11.51 12.16 -14.56
C GLN A 483 -12.69 12.01 -15.54
N THR A 484 -13.46 13.08 -15.77
CA THR A 484 -14.64 13.06 -16.66
C THR A 484 -14.23 12.89 -18.12
N THR A 485 -13.16 13.58 -18.54
CA THR A 485 -12.61 13.45 -19.90
C THR A 485 -12.18 12.01 -20.20
N ARG A 486 -11.62 11.32 -19.20
CA ARG A 486 -11.29 9.89 -19.31
C ARG A 486 -12.52 9.00 -19.46
N GLY A 487 -13.58 9.24 -18.66
CA GLY A 487 -14.84 8.50 -18.77
C GLY A 487 -15.44 8.57 -20.18
N CYS A 488 -15.41 9.75 -20.81
CA CYS A 488 -15.88 9.92 -22.18
C CYS A 488 -15.00 9.17 -23.21
N MET A 489 -13.67 9.21 -23.07
CA MET A 489 -12.76 8.53 -23.99
C MET A 489 -12.79 7.00 -23.87
N GLU A 490 -12.99 6.45 -22.66
CA GLU A 490 -13.17 5.00 -22.46
C GLU A 490 -14.51 4.51 -23.04
N THR A 491 -15.59 5.29 -22.96
CA THR A 491 -16.87 4.93 -23.61
C THR A 491 -16.84 5.01 -25.13
N ASP A 492 -15.95 5.82 -25.71
CA ASP A 492 -15.77 5.91 -27.16
C ASP A 492 -14.84 4.80 -27.69
N SER A 493 -13.90 4.31 -26.87
CA SER A 493 -13.05 3.16 -27.23
C SER A 493 -13.78 1.82 -27.11
N GLU A 494 -14.72 1.67 -26.16
CA GLU A 494 -15.60 0.49 -26.10
C GLU A 494 -16.59 0.42 -27.28
N LYS A 495 -16.94 1.56 -27.90
CA LYS A 495 -17.75 1.59 -29.13
C LYS A 495 -16.95 1.28 -30.41
N GLN A 496 -15.62 1.23 -30.35
CA GLN A 496 -14.76 0.97 -31.52
C GLN A 496 -14.22 -0.47 -31.61
N ASN A 497 -14.50 -1.34 -30.65
CA ASN A 497 -14.04 -2.74 -30.67
C ASN A 497 -15.06 -3.73 -31.30
N GLY A 498 -15.65 -3.34 -32.43
CA GLY A 498 -16.23 -4.30 -33.39
C GLY A 498 -15.23 -4.51 -34.53
N PRO A 499 -15.02 -5.75 -35.03
CA PRO A 499 -14.05 -5.97 -36.11
C PRO A 499 -14.46 -5.19 -37.36
N VAL A 500 -13.64 -4.22 -37.74
CA VAL A 500 -13.78 -3.47 -39.00
C VAL A 500 -13.00 -4.21 -40.07
N PHE A 501 -13.71 -4.85 -41.00
CA PHE A 501 -13.10 -5.44 -42.19
C PHE A 501 -13.01 -4.38 -43.29
N TRP A 502 -11.81 -4.21 -43.83
CA TRP A 502 -11.59 -3.46 -45.06
C TRP A 502 -11.43 -4.45 -46.21
N THR A 503 -12.35 -4.42 -47.17
CA THR A 503 -12.23 -5.21 -48.41
C THR A 503 -11.97 -4.26 -49.57
N SER A 504 -10.91 -4.52 -50.32
CA SER A 504 -10.59 -3.80 -51.55
C SER A 504 -11.19 -4.54 -52.73
N SER A 505 -12.16 -3.92 -53.39
CA SER A 505 -12.59 -4.27 -54.74
C SER A 505 -12.68 -2.98 -55.52
N ASP A 506 -11.90 -2.89 -56.61
CA ASP A 506 -11.91 -1.80 -57.58
C ASP A 506 -11.59 -0.39 -57.03
N GLY A 507 -10.52 -0.30 -56.23
CA GLY A 507 -9.81 0.96 -56.01
C GLY A 507 -10.55 2.03 -55.19
N THR A 508 -11.65 1.67 -54.52
CA THR A 508 -12.36 2.57 -53.61
C THR A 508 -12.53 1.90 -52.25
N TRP A 509 -12.07 2.58 -51.17
CA TRP A 509 -12.17 2.08 -49.80
C TRP A 509 -13.50 2.56 -49.20
N ASP A 510 -14.42 1.65 -48.92
CA ASP A 510 -15.70 1.99 -48.29
C ASP A 510 -15.88 1.35 -46.91
N ARG A 511 -16.38 2.14 -45.97
CA ARG A 511 -16.54 1.78 -44.55
C ARG A 511 -17.95 1.26 -44.31
N SER A 512 -18.13 -0.05 -44.15
CA SER A 512 -19.42 -0.64 -43.79
C SER A 512 -19.45 -1.12 -42.33
N SER A 513 -20.44 -0.66 -41.56
CA SER A 513 -20.73 -1.13 -40.20
C SER A 513 -21.73 -2.29 -40.26
N GLY A 514 -21.26 -3.51 -39.96
CA GLY A 514 -22.12 -4.68 -39.91
C GLY A 514 -23.13 -4.59 -38.75
N ARG A 515 -24.43 -4.57 -39.06
CA ARG A 515 -25.50 -4.87 -38.10
C ARG A 515 -25.56 -6.39 -37.93
N ASN A 516 -25.31 -6.89 -36.72
CA ASN A 516 -25.70 -8.25 -36.36
C ASN A 516 -27.23 -8.29 -36.25
N GLY A 517 -27.87 -8.92 -37.23
CA GLY A 517 -29.27 -9.34 -37.16
C GLY A 517 -29.39 -10.65 -36.36
N HIS A 518 -30.46 -10.71 -35.57
CA HIS A 518 -30.98 -11.93 -34.96
C HIS A 518 -31.26 -13.02 -35.99
N ASP A 519 -30.87 -14.25 -35.66
CA ASP A 519 -31.75 -15.43 -35.64
C ASP A 519 -31.31 -16.36 -34.50
#